data_AF-A0A822HQ50-F1
#
_entry.id   AF-A0A822HQ50-F1
#
_cell.length_a   1.000
_cell.length_b   1.000
_cell.length_c   1.000
_cell.angle_alpha   90.00
_cell.angle_beta   90.00
_cell.angle_gamma   90.00
#
_symmetry.space_group_name_H-M   'P 1'
#
loop_
_entity.id
_entity.type
_entity.pdbx_description
1 polymer ?
#
loop_
_entity_poly.entity_id
_entity_poly.type
_entity_poly.pdbx_seq_one_letter_code
_entity_poly.pdbx_strand_id
1 'polypeptide(L)'
;AQLSRTRSATEANYLLLQYAFDILGYRRVEWKCNALNAKSRRAALRLGFQYEGTWIKSAVMKGRSRDNAWFSIVDDEWVQLKQEFQRWLNPTNFDSNGQQLTKLNAEKINPRSNKEMDNIY
;
A
#
# COMPACT_ATOMS: atom_id res chain seq x y z
N ALA A 1 19.60 1.35 8.27
CA ALA A 1 18.15 1.26 7.97
C ALA A 1 17.40 2.50 8.48
N GLN A 2 17.71 3.69 7.95
CA GLN A 2 17.19 4.98 8.47
C GLN A 2 15.76 5.33 7.99
N LEU A 3 15.24 4.68 6.95
CA LEU A 3 13.93 5.01 6.36
C LEU A 3 12.76 4.19 6.92
N SER A 4 13.00 3.07 7.61
CA SER A 4 11.90 2.16 7.98
C SER A 4 10.98 2.80 9.03
N ARG A 5 9.68 2.87 8.73
CA ARG A 5 8.62 3.47 9.59
C ARG A 5 8.75 4.99 9.75
N THR A 6 9.34 5.69 8.79
CA THR A 6 9.39 7.16 8.77
C THR A 6 8.34 7.75 7.82
N ARG A 7 8.06 9.05 7.98
CA ARG A 7 7.28 9.85 7.02
C ARG A 7 7.87 9.76 5.62
N SER A 8 9.18 9.91 5.48
CA SER A 8 9.89 9.86 4.19
C SER A 8 9.73 8.53 3.46
N ALA A 9 9.62 7.39 4.16
CA ALA A 9 9.32 6.12 3.49
C ALA A 9 7.90 6.06 2.94
N THR A 10 6.93 6.66 3.63
CA THR A 10 5.55 6.75 3.10
C THR A 10 5.51 7.70 1.91
N GLU A 11 6.21 8.84 2.00
CA GLU A 11 6.34 9.81 0.89
C GLU A 11 7.01 9.22 -0.35
N ALA A 12 8.07 8.44 -0.17
CA ALA A 12 8.71 7.75 -1.30
C ALA A 12 7.75 6.80 -2.04
N ASN A 13 6.93 6.04 -1.30
CA ASN A 13 5.91 5.19 -1.92
C ASN A 13 4.81 6.01 -2.61
N TYR A 14 4.37 7.11 -1.98
CA TYR A 14 3.41 8.03 -2.59
C TYR A 14 3.92 8.61 -3.91
N LEU A 15 5.16 9.08 -3.97
CA LEU A 15 5.75 9.64 -5.19
C LEU A 15 5.86 8.60 -6.31
N LEU A 16 6.19 7.35 -5.97
CA LEU A 16 6.21 6.25 -6.95
C LEU A 16 4.81 5.95 -7.50
N LEU A 17 3.81 5.87 -6.63
CA LEU A 17 2.41 5.66 -7.04
C LEU A 17 1.90 6.84 -7.88
N GLN A 18 2.17 8.06 -7.43
CA GLN A 18 1.80 9.28 -8.14
C GLN A 18 2.40 9.31 -9.54
N TYR A 19 3.68 8.99 -9.67
CA TYR A 19 4.33 8.94 -10.98
C TYR A 19 3.71 7.86 -11.87
N ALA A 20 3.48 6.66 -11.34
CA ALA A 20 2.90 5.55 -12.10
C ALA A 20 1.49 5.89 -12.63
N PHE A 21 0.62 6.45 -11.80
CA PHE A 21 -0.76 6.74 -12.20
C PHE A 21 -0.90 8.08 -12.94
N ASP A 22 -0.37 9.17 -12.38
CA ASP A 22 -0.60 10.52 -12.93
C ASP A 22 0.25 10.80 -14.18
N ILE A 23 1.48 10.26 -14.25
CA ILE A 23 2.43 10.62 -15.31
C ILE A 23 2.53 9.51 -16.36
N LEU A 24 2.69 8.26 -15.94
CA LEU A 24 2.80 7.13 -16.87
C LEU A 24 1.44 6.60 -17.34
N GLY A 25 0.34 6.95 -16.67
CA GLY A 25 -1.00 6.48 -17.02
C GLY A 25 -1.16 4.96 -16.84
N TYR A 26 -0.40 4.35 -15.92
CA TYR A 26 -0.53 2.92 -15.66
C TYR A 26 -1.88 2.62 -15.03
N ARG A 27 -2.47 1.50 -15.43
CA ARG A 27 -3.75 1.04 -14.90
C ARG A 27 -3.65 0.29 -13.58
N ARG A 28 -2.42 -0.13 -13.22
CA ARG A 28 -2.18 -1.04 -12.12
C ARG A 28 -0.75 -0.94 -11.61
N VAL A 29 -0.62 -0.92 -10.27
CA VAL A 29 0.65 -1.06 -9.56
C VAL A 29 0.55 -2.24 -8.61
N GLU A 30 1.60 -3.06 -8.57
CA GLU A 30 1.60 -4.31 -7.83
C GLU A 30 2.60 -4.29 -6.66
N TRP A 31 2.20 -4.92 -5.56
CA TRP A 31 3.08 -5.26 -4.46
C TRP A 31 3.15 -6.77 -4.31
N LYS A 32 4.35 -7.33 -4.41
CA LYS A 32 4.61 -8.75 -4.19
C LYS A 32 5.55 -8.95 -3.02
N CYS A 33 5.16 -9.82 -2.09
CA CYS A 33 6.06 -10.22 -1.02
C CYS A 33 5.93 -11.71 -0.67
N ASN A 34 6.89 -12.24 0.08
CA ASN A 34 6.77 -13.58 0.65
C ASN A 34 5.55 -13.58 1.57
N ALA A 35 4.66 -14.56 1.42
CA ALA A 35 3.46 -14.69 2.25
C ALA A 35 3.82 -14.70 3.74
N LEU A 36 4.93 -15.28 4.16
CA LEU A 36 5.35 -15.29 5.57
C LEU A 36 5.88 -13.93 6.09
N ASN A 37 6.14 -12.95 5.21
CA ASN A 37 6.64 -11.63 5.59
C ASN A 37 5.50 -10.71 6.06
N ALA A 38 5.06 -10.91 7.30
CA ALA A 38 3.97 -10.14 7.89
C ALA A 38 4.23 -8.61 7.90
N LYS A 39 5.48 -8.15 8.04
CA LYS A 39 5.81 -6.72 8.00
C LYS A 39 5.55 -6.11 6.62
N SER A 40 5.93 -6.81 5.55
CA SER A 40 5.71 -6.35 4.18
C SER A 40 4.23 -6.39 3.80
N ARG A 41 3.50 -7.45 4.18
CA ARG A 41 2.04 -7.53 3.97
C ARG A 41 1.31 -6.37 4.64
N ARG A 42 1.62 -6.08 5.92
CA ARG A 42 1.03 -4.93 6.64
C ARG A 42 1.39 -3.58 6.00
N ALA A 43 2.57 -3.46 5.38
CA ALA A 43 2.96 -2.24 4.68
C ALA A 43 2.13 -2.05 3.41
N ALA A 44 1.93 -3.11 2.61
CA ALA A 44 1.09 -3.08 1.43
C ALA A 44 -0.34 -2.64 1.78
N LEU A 45 -0.96 -3.31 2.75
CA LEU A 45 -2.30 -2.97 3.24
C LEU A 45 -2.38 -1.52 3.74
N ARG A 46 -1.47 -1.09 4.62
CA ARG A 46 -1.42 0.29 5.13
C ARG A 46 -1.33 1.34 4.02
N LEU A 47 -0.65 1.03 2.90
CA LEU A 47 -0.49 1.93 1.76
C LEU A 47 -1.69 1.90 0.79
N GLY A 48 -2.72 1.11 1.08
CA GLY A 48 -3.95 1.03 0.29
C GLY A 48 -3.94 -0.06 -0.78
N PHE A 49 -2.90 -0.90 -0.85
CA PHE A 49 -2.92 -2.06 -1.75
C PHE A 49 -3.89 -3.13 -1.23
N GLN A 50 -4.69 -3.69 -2.12
CA GLN A 50 -5.63 -4.77 -1.81
C GLN A 50 -5.05 -6.13 -2.11
N TYR A 51 -5.31 -7.11 -1.26
CA TYR A 51 -4.86 -8.48 -1.45
C TYR A 51 -5.65 -9.16 -2.57
N GLU A 52 -4.96 -9.89 -3.44
CA GLU A 52 -5.60 -10.58 -4.58
C GLU A 52 -5.38 -12.09 -4.58
N GLY A 53 -4.44 -12.58 -3.78
CA GLY A 53 -4.18 -14.01 -3.70
C GLY A 53 -2.75 -14.33 -3.32
N THR A 54 -2.55 -15.63 -3.06
CA THR A 54 -1.24 -16.19 -2.77
C THR A 54 -0.93 -17.28 -3.78
N TRP A 55 0.18 -17.14 -4.47
CA TRP A 55 0.71 -18.18 -5.32
C TRP A 55 1.54 -19.13 -4.48
N ILE A 56 1.03 -20.35 -4.31
CA ILE A 56 1.64 -21.39 -3.49
C ILE A 56 2.81 -22.02 -4.25
N LYS A 57 3.93 -22.28 -3.56
CA LYS A 57 5.18 -22.84 -4.15
C LYS A 57 5.69 -22.07 -5.37
N SER A 58 5.42 -20.77 -5.42
CA SER A 58 5.73 -19.91 -6.57
C SER A 58 7.24 -19.75 -6.87
N ALA A 59 8.11 -20.02 -5.90
CA ALA A 59 9.55 -19.97 -6.09
C ALA A 59 10.28 -20.78 -5.02
N VAL A 60 11.55 -21.07 -5.28
CA VAL A 60 12.53 -21.49 -4.27
C VAL A 60 13.51 -20.34 -4.06
N MET A 61 13.68 -19.90 -2.81
CA MET A 61 14.59 -18.79 -2.49
C MET A 61 15.43 -19.16 -1.30
N LYS A 62 16.77 -19.10 -1.45
CA LYS A 62 17.73 -19.52 -0.41
C LYS A 62 17.44 -20.93 0.12
N GLY A 63 17.14 -21.87 -0.79
CA GLY A 63 16.89 -23.27 -0.46
C GLY A 63 15.55 -23.57 0.22
N ARG A 64 14.62 -22.60 0.30
CA ARG A 64 13.29 -22.79 0.90
C ARG A 64 12.19 -22.50 -0.10
N SER A 65 11.10 -23.26 -0.03
CA SER A 65 9.87 -22.96 -0.76
C SER A 65 9.33 -21.59 -0.34
N ARG A 66 8.82 -20.83 -1.31
CA ARG A 66 8.28 -19.49 -1.11
C ARG A 66 6.91 -19.37 -1.78
N ASP A 67 5.95 -19.00 -0.95
CA ASP A 67 4.65 -18.53 -1.39
C ASP A 67 4.71 -17.01 -1.59
N ASN A 68 4.13 -16.51 -2.67
CA ASN A 68 4.08 -15.08 -2.98
C ASN A 68 2.67 -14.56 -2.78
N ALA A 69 2.50 -13.64 -1.82
CA ALA A 69 1.28 -12.87 -1.65
C ALA A 69 1.32 -11.66 -2.60
N TRP A 70 0.24 -11.48 -3.34
CA TRP A 70 0.06 -10.42 -4.33
C TRP A 70 -0.98 -9.42 -3.86
N PHE A 71 -0.66 -8.14 -4.07
CA PHE A 71 -1.53 -7.02 -3.79
C PHE A 71 -1.47 -6.01 -4.92
N SER A 72 -2.49 -5.18 -5.07
CA SER A 72 -2.54 -4.17 -6.12
C SER A 72 -3.26 -2.88 -5.72
N ILE A 73 -2.95 -1.81 -6.44
CA ILE A 73 -3.81 -0.64 -6.60
C ILE A 73 -4.13 -0.53 -8.09
N VAL A 74 -5.37 -0.25 -8.44
CA VAL A 74 -5.78 0.06 -9.81
C VAL A 74 -6.10 1.55 -9.97
N ASP A 75 -6.10 2.02 -11.22
CA ASP A 75 -6.37 3.42 -11.60
C ASP A 75 -7.65 4.00 -10.96
N ASP A 76 -8.74 3.24 -10.95
CA ASP A 76 -10.03 3.65 -10.37
C ASP A 76 -9.98 3.98 -8.86
N GLU A 77 -8.97 3.49 -8.13
CA GLU A 77 -8.81 3.69 -6.68
C GLU A 77 -7.89 4.87 -6.36
N TRP A 78 -7.10 5.30 -7.35
CA TRP A 78 -5.98 6.19 -7.13
C TRP A 78 -6.43 7.57 -6.65
N VAL A 79 -7.54 8.10 -7.16
CA VAL A 79 -8.02 9.45 -6.82
C VAL A 79 -8.23 9.60 -5.31
N GLN A 80 -8.93 8.64 -4.67
CA GLN A 80 -9.19 8.68 -3.24
C GLN A 80 -7.90 8.42 -2.44
N LEU A 81 -7.08 7.45 -2.86
CA LEU A 81 -5.82 7.14 -2.20
C LEU A 81 -4.87 8.35 -2.21
N LYS A 82 -4.75 9.05 -3.35
CA LYS A 82 -3.95 10.27 -3.49
C LYS A 82 -4.37 11.34 -2.48
N GLN A 83 -5.67 11.59 -2.34
CA GLN A 83 -6.20 12.55 -1.36
C GLN A 83 -5.83 12.17 0.07
N GLU A 84 -5.95 10.88 0.41
CA GLU A 84 -5.58 10.37 1.73
C GLU A 84 -4.07 10.49 2.01
N PHE A 85 -3.22 10.20 1.03
CA PHE A 85 -1.78 10.42 1.14
C PHE A 85 -1.45 11.89 1.33
N GLN A 86 -2.05 12.79 0.56
CA GLN A 86 -1.83 14.23 0.66
C GLN A 86 -2.28 14.77 2.02
N ARG A 87 -3.44 14.34 2.51
CA ARG A 87 -3.94 14.67 3.85
C ARG A 87 -2.96 14.20 4.93
N TRP A 88 -2.50 12.96 4.84
CA TRP A 88 -1.60 12.38 5.84
C TRP A 88 -0.19 12.99 5.80
N LEU A 89 0.34 13.29 4.60
CA LEU A 89 1.65 13.91 4.39
C LEU A 89 1.66 15.41 4.65
N ASN A 90 0.51 16.05 4.82
CA ASN A 90 0.43 17.47 5.14
C ASN A 90 1.24 17.76 6.42
N PRO A 91 2.11 18.79 6.44
CA PRO A 91 2.84 19.18 7.65
C PRO A 91 1.96 19.37 8.88
N THR A 92 0.71 19.81 8.73
CA THR A 92 -0.23 20.01 9.85
C THR A 92 -0.67 18.70 10.51
N ASN A 93 -0.43 17.53 9.90
CA ASN A 93 -0.71 16.23 10.50
C ASN A 93 0.44 15.73 11.40
N PHE A 94 1.47 16.53 11.66
CA PHE A 94 2.60 16.15 12.51
C PHE A 94 2.81 17.20 13.60
N ASP A 95 3.08 16.74 14.82
CA ASP A 95 3.42 17.63 15.95
C ASP A 95 4.87 18.14 15.86
N SER A 96 5.28 18.96 16.84
CA SER A 96 6.64 19.50 16.93
C SER A 96 7.73 18.44 17.07
N ASN A 97 7.38 17.21 17.48
CA ASN A 97 8.29 16.07 17.62
C ASN A 97 8.29 15.18 16.36
N GLY A 98 7.55 15.55 15.31
CA GLY A 98 7.41 14.79 14.08
C GLY A 98 6.50 13.56 14.20
N GLN A 99 5.72 13.45 15.28
CA GLN A 99 4.77 12.37 15.49
C GLN A 99 3.45 12.69 14.77
N GLN A 100 2.91 11.69 14.05
CA GLN A 100 1.64 11.86 13.33
C GLN A 100 0.47 12.08 14.32
N LEU A 101 -0.37 13.08 14.05
CA LEU A 101 -1.61 13.34 14.79
C LEU A 101 -2.70 12.34 14.42
N THR A 102 -2.81 12.03 13.12
CA THR A 102 -3.71 10.99 12.61
C THR A 102 -2.96 9.96 11.77
N LYS A 103 -3.48 8.74 11.76
CA LYS A 103 -2.90 7.63 10.98
C LYS A 103 -3.27 7.75 9.50
N LEU A 104 -2.43 7.15 8.66
CA LEU A 104 -2.78 6.88 7.27
C LEU A 104 -3.85 5.79 7.26
N ASN A 105 -4.98 6.05 6.62
CA ASN A 105 -6.15 5.19 6.54
C ASN A 105 -6.38 4.66 5.11
N ALA A 106 -5.38 4.69 4.23
CA ALA A 106 -5.48 4.31 2.81
C ALA A 106 -6.18 2.95 2.58
N GLU A 107 -5.90 1.94 3.41
CA GLU A 107 -6.59 0.63 3.37
C GLU A 107 -8.11 0.76 3.49
N LYS A 108 -8.59 1.60 4.41
CA LYS A 108 -10.00 1.75 4.75
C LYS A 108 -10.76 2.62 3.75
N ILE A 109 -10.07 3.59 3.14
CA ILE A 109 -10.71 4.52 2.20
C ILE A 109 -10.70 3.97 0.77
N ASN A 110 -9.88 2.94 0.48
CA ASN A 110 -9.83 2.34 -0.84
C ASN A 110 -11.24 1.82 -1.23
N PRO A 111 -11.80 2.25 -2.38
CA PRO A 111 -13.13 1.85 -2.81
C PRO A 111 -13.34 0.33 -2.92
N ARG A 112 -12.31 -0.43 -3.28
CA ARG A 112 -12.40 -1.90 -3.38
C ARG A 112 -12.57 -2.58 -2.03
N SER A 113 -11.99 -2.03 -0.95
CA SER A 113 -12.22 -2.54 0.41
C SER A 113 -13.69 -2.49 0.82
N ASN A 114 -14.44 -1.50 0.33
CA ASN A 114 -15.86 -1.34 0.66
C ASN A 114 -16.76 -2.23 -0.21
N LYS A 115 -16.40 -2.45 -1.48
CA LYS A 115 -17.19 -3.29 -2.41
C LYS A 115 -17.21 -4.78 -2.03
N GLU A 116 -16.18 -5.29 -1.36
CA GLU A 116 -16.18 -6.69 -0.89
C GLU A 116 -17.18 -6.94 0.26
N MET A 117 -17.57 -5.91 1.03
CA MET A 117 -18.64 -6.03 2.03
C MET A 117 -20.05 -6.05 1.43
N ASP A 118 -20.25 -5.39 0.28
CA ASP A 118 -21.57 -5.28 -0.37
C ASP A 118 -21.91 -6.50 -1.25
N ASN A 119 -20.90 -7.28 -1.66
CA ASN A 119 -21.07 -8.45 -2.55
C ASN A 119 -21.23 -9.80 -1.80
N ILE A 120 -21.65 -9.76 -0.53
CA ILE A 120 -22.03 -10.96 0.24
C ILE A 120 -23.57 -11.07 0.29
N TYR A 121 -24.23 -11.11 -0.87
CA TYR A 121 -25.64 -11.51 -1.02
C TYR A 121 -25.87 -12.21 -2.35
#